data_AF-A0A6J1KP67-F1
#
_entry.id   AF-A0A6J1KP67-F1
#
_cell.length_a   1.000
_cell.length_b   1.000
_cell.length_c   1.000
_cell.angle_alpha   90.00
_cell.angle_beta   90.00
_cell.angle_gamma   90.00
#
_symmetry.space_group_name_H-M   'P 1'
#
loop_
_entity.id
_entity.type
_entity.pdbx_description
1 polymer ?
#
loop_
_entity_poly.entity_id
_entity_poly.type
_entity_poly.pdbx_seq_one_letter_code
_entity_poly.pdbx_strand_id
1 'polypeptide(L)'
;MSVSSITIPCLQPSWRFPSQKAPARRRSKVGSVSLPKIYAVDQSSPSVQTPQRTTKLPLRKIPGDYGPPVLGALKDRQDYFYNQGREEYLKSRMHRYESTVYRTNMPPGPFISSDPRVVVLLDGKSFPVLFDNSKVEKKDLFTGTYMPSTELTGGYRVLSYIDPSEPIHQKLKQLLFFLLKYRRDKIQPEFHSVFSELFDTLEKDLAATGRAKYNDPGEQAAFNFLARSLYGVNPANTKLGQDAPKLIGKWVLFQLGPVLNLGLPKFAEELLLRTVRLPPALVKADYQRLYDFFYQSSAAVFEEAEKLGISREEACHNLLFATCFNSFGGMKIFFPNMLKWLGRAGATLHGQLAQEIRTAVKAHGGEITMAAMEQMPLMKSVVYEVFRIEPPVPVQYGRAKQDLVIESHDAAFEIKEGEMICGYQPFATRDPKIFDRANEFVPDRFIGDGEKLLQHVLWSNGPETQTPSLKDKQCVGKDFVVFISRLLLVELFLRYDTFDVEAAVSPLGAAVTVTSLKKASF
;
A
#
# COMPACT_ATOMS: atom_id res chain seq x y z
N MET A 1 25.72 -61.92 -20.01
CA MET A 1 24.60 -62.80 -20.41
C MET A 1 23.43 -62.42 -19.51
N SER A 2 22.53 -61.53 -19.92
CA SER A 2 21.38 -61.71 -20.84
C SER A 2 20.07 -62.03 -20.09
N VAL A 3 19.22 -61.00 -20.00
CA VAL A 3 17.74 -60.97 -20.24
C VAL A 3 16.87 -61.68 -19.17
N SER A 4 15.84 -61.08 -18.54
CA SER A 4 14.76 -60.26 -19.11
C SER A 4 14.09 -59.33 -18.09
N SER A 5 13.68 -58.16 -18.59
CA SER A 5 12.80 -57.18 -17.94
C SER A 5 11.34 -57.43 -18.35
N ILE A 6 10.39 -57.25 -17.42
CA ILE A 6 8.96 -57.09 -17.73
C ILE A 6 8.43 -55.89 -16.93
N THR A 7 7.85 -54.93 -17.65
CA THR A 7 7.25 -53.68 -17.16
C THR A 7 5.88 -53.55 -17.81
N ILE A 8 4.79 -53.30 -17.05
CA ILE A 8 3.51 -52.73 -17.54
C ILE A 8 2.76 -52.07 -16.34
N PRO A 9 1.80 -51.12 -16.50
CA PRO A 9 2.03 -49.70 -16.77
C PRO A 9 1.27 -48.74 -15.82
N CYS A 10 1.71 -47.47 -15.84
CA CYS A 10 1.06 -46.31 -15.22
C CYS A 10 -0.07 -45.76 -16.13
N LEU A 11 -1.23 -45.45 -15.55
CA LEU A 11 -2.38 -44.81 -16.22
C LEU A 11 -2.25 -43.29 -16.16
N GLN A 12 -2.14 -42.64 -17.33
CA GLN A 12 -2.41 -41.20 -17.52
C GLN A 12 -3.58 -41.02 -18.50
N PRO A 13 -4.54 -40.11 -18.22
CA PRO A 13 -5.53 -39.72 -19.22
C PRO A 13 -4.99 -38.60 -20.11
N SER A 14 -4.73 -38.92 -21.38
CA SER A 14 -4.46 -37.95 -22.45
C SER A 14 -5.77 -37.49 -23.09
N TRP A 15 -6.16 -36.23 -22.89
CA TRP A 15 -7.21 -35.60 -23.70
C TRP A 15 -6.56 -34.92 -24.91
N ARG A 16 -6.85 -35.44 -26.10
CA ARG A 16 -6.45 -34.89 -27.41
C ARG A 16 -7.46 -33.82 -27.84
N PHE A 17 -6.97 -32.63 -28.17
CA PHE A 17 -7.74 -31.62 -28.89
C PHE A 17 -7.61 -31.83 -30.41
N PRO A 18 -8.70 -31.83 -31.20
CA PRO A 18 -8.60 -31.83 -32.66
C PRO A 18 -8.29 -30.43 -33.19
N SER A 19 -7.21 -30.36 -33.97
CA SER A 19 -6.93 -29.28 -34.92
C SER A 19 -7.97 -29.29 -36.05
N GLN A 20 -8.60 -28.13 -36.32
CA GLN A 20 -9.31 -27.91 -37.57
C GLN A 20 -8.93 -26.56 -38.21
N LYS A 21 -8.78 -26.66 -39.53
CA LYS A 21 -8.15 -25.75 -40.48
C LYS A 21 -9.04 -24.54 -40.83
N ALA A 22 -8.38 -23.45 -41.23
CA ALA A 22 -8.98 -22.24 -41.79
C ALA A 22 -9.76 -22.50 -43.10
N PRO A 23 -10.88 -21.78 -43.35
CA PRO A 23 -11.53 -21.79 -44.65
C PRO A 23 -11.12 -20.59 -45.54
N ALA A 24 -11.08 -20.87 -46.83
CA ALA A 24 -10.60 -20.02 -47.91
C ALA A 24 -11.56 -18.88 -48.31
N ARG A 25 -10.96 -17.81 -48.86
CA ARG A 25 -11.61 -16.67 -49.51
C ARG A 25 -12.54 -17.09 -50.66
N ARG A 26 -13.74 -16.53 -50.70
CA ARG A 26 -14.57 -16.44 -51.92
C ARG A 26 -15.05 -15.00 -52.11
N ARG A 27 -14.77 -14.44 -53.28
CA ARG A 27 -15.27 -13.14 -53.77
C ARG A 27 -16.76 -13.24 -54.06
N SER A 28 -17.54 -12.24 -53.62
CA SER A 28 -18.88 -11.97 -54.16
C SER A 28 -19.04 -10.48 -54.47
N LYS A 29 -19.76 -10.23 -55.56
CA LYS A 29 -19.85 -8.99 -56.33
C LYS A 29 -20.62 -7.87 -55.60
N VAL A 30 -20.22 -6.66 -55.98
CA VAL A 30 -20.83 -5.35 -55.68
C VAL A 30 -22.27 -5.29 -56.19
N GLY A 31 -23.18 -4.83 -55.33
CA GLY A 31 -24.51 -4.36 -55.69
C GLY A 31 -24.77 -3.04 -54.96
N SER A 32 -24.95 -1.97 -55.73
CA SER A 32 -25.25 -0.62 -55.28
C SER A 32 -26.68 -0.51 -54.72
N VAL A 33 -26.83 0.02 -53.51
CA VAL A 33 -28.14 0.45 -52.99
C VAL A 33 -28.04 1.92 -52.56
N SER A 34 -29.01 2.69 -53.03
CA SER A 34 -29.17 4.13 -52.97
C SER A 34 -29.39 4.69 -51.55
N LEU A 35 -28.80 5.84 -51.28
CA LEU A 35 -29.02 6.66 -50.08
C LEU A 35 -30.40 7.35 -50.15
N PRO A 36 -31.23 7.31 -49.09
CA PRO A 36 -32.37 8.20 -48.97
C PRO A 36 -31.96 9.57 -48.41
N LYS A 37 -32.65 10.60 -48.92
CA LYS A 37 -32.49 12.02 -48.63
C LYS A 37 -32.70 12.37 -47.16
N ILE A 38 -31.85 13.26 -46.67
CA ILE A 38 -31.98 13.93 -45.37
C ILE A 38 -33.15 14.90 -45.43
N TYR A 39 -34.14 14.71 -44.56
CA TYR A 39 -35.10 15.75 -44.18
C TYR A 39 -34.76 16.21 -42.76
N ALA A 40 -34.65 17.52 -42.58
CA ALA A 40 -34.52 18.16 -41.28
C ALA A 40 -35.85 18.09 -40.53
N VAL A 41 -35.82 17.67 -39.26
CA VAL A 41 -36.93 17.86 -38.32
C VAL A 41 -36.36 18.33 -36.99
N ASP A 42 -36.95 19.42 -36.50
CA ASP A 42 -36.66 20.14 -35.27
C ASP A 42 -37.43 19.53 -34.07
N GLN A 43 -36.90 19.82 -32.88
CA GLN A 43 -37.54 19.82 -31.54
C GLN A 43 -37.59 18.56 -30.66
N SER A 44 -37.01 18.75 -29.48
CA SER A 44 -37.27 18.14 -28.16
C SER A 44 -36.96 16.65 -27.98
N SER A 45 -35.75 16.38 -27.48
CA SER A 45 -35.43 15.08 -26.89
C SER A 45 -35.83 15.05 -25.41
N PRO A 46 -36.58 14.03 -24.94
CA PRO A 46 -36.84 13.85 -23.53
C PRO A 46 -35.54 13.50 -22.80
N SER A 47 -35.39 14.00 -21.57
CA SER A 47 -34.27 13.67 -20.69
C SER A 47 -34.07 12.15 -20.61
N VAL A 48 -32.92 11.68 -21.07
CA VAL A 48 -32.50 10.29 -20.91
C VAL A 48 -32.27 10.06 -19.42
N GLN A 49 -33.27 9.48 -18.75
CA GLN A 49 -33.08 8.94 -17.41
C GLN A 49 -32.10 7.77 -17.52
N THR A 50 -30.93 7.94 -16.91
CA THR A 50 -29.95 6.87 -16.71
C THR A 50 -30.64 5.72 -15.96
N PRO A 51 -30.43 4.44 -16.32
CA PRO A 51 -31.07 3.34 -15.60
C PRO A 51 -30.61 3.36 -14.13
N GLN A 52 -31.50 3.77 -13.23
CA GLN A 52 -31.26 3.64 -11.79
C GLN A 52 -31.15 2.16 -11.49
N ARG A 53 -29.96 1.72 -11.07
CA ARG A 53 -29.81 0.44 -10.38
C ARG A 53 -30.74 0.47 -9.18
N THR A 54 -31.76 -0.37 -9.18
CA THR A 54 -32.63 -0.58 -8.03
C THR A 54 -31.81 -1.19 -6.90
N THR A 55 -31.38 -0.37 -5.95
CA THR A 55 -30.77 -0.87 -4.71
C THR A 55 -31.84 -1.62 -3.93
N LYS A 56 -31.53 -2.84 -3.47
CA LYS A 56 -32.45 -3.58 -2.57
C LYS A 56 -32.47 -2.97 -1.16
N LEU A 57 -31.46 -2.17 -0.83
CA LEU A 57 -31.33 -1.49 0.45
C LEU A 57 -32.10 -0.16 0.46
N PRO A 58 -32.64 0.25 1.62
CA PRO A 58 -33.30 1.53 1.76
C PRO A 58 -32.30 2.67 1.51
N LEU A 59 -32.73 3.66 0.70
CA LEU A 59 -31.97 4.89 0.50
C LEU A 59 -32.09 5.76 1.75
N ARG A 60 -30.97 6.11 2.37
CA ARG A 60 -30.89 7.00 3.53
C ARG A 60 -30.12 8.27 3.17
N LYS A 61 -30.50 9.39 3.80
CA LYS A 61 -29.67 10.60 3.80
C LYS A 61 -28.39 10.30 4.58
N ILE A 62 -27.24 10.74 4.07
CA ILE A 62 -25.97 10.62 4.79
C ILE A 62 -26.04 11.48 6.07
N PRO A 63 -25.91 10.90 7.27
CA PRO A 63 -25.96 11.64 8.53
C PRO A 63 -24.67 12.44 8.78
N GLY A 64 -24.69 13.30 9.80
CA GLY A 64 -23.59 14.18 10.16
C GLY A 64 -23.60 15.54 9.43
N ASP A 65 -22.77 16.45 9.94
CA ASP A 65 -22.60 17.80 9.44
C ASP A 65 -21.13 18.23 9.56
N TYR A 66 -20.82 19.46 9.14
CA TYR A 66 -19.47 20.02 9.15
C TYR A 66 -19.27 21.10 10.21
N GLY A 67 -20.27 21.36 11.06
CA GLY A 67 -20.32 22.50 11.96
C GLY A 67 -20.29 23.86 11.25
N PRO A 68 -20.16 24.96 12.02
CA PRO A 68 -19.98 26.30 11.46
C PRO A 68 -18.69 26.39 10.63
N PRO A 69 -18.65 27.21 9.55
CA PRO A 69 -17.44 27.41 8.75
C PRO A 69 -16.23 27.76 9.63
N VAL A 70 -15.06 27.20 9.30
CA VAL A 70 -13.79 27.33 10.06
C VAL A 70 -13.82 26.64 11.43
N LEU A 71 -14.77 26.99 12.30
CA LEU A 71 -14.84 26.49 13.69
C LEU A 71 -15.12 24.98 13.75
N GLY A 72 -15.99 24.46 12.89
CA GLY A 72 -16.26 23.03 12.80
C GLY A 72 -15.02 22.23 12.44
N ALA A 73 -14.30 22.66 11.41
CA ALA A 73 -13.05 22.04 10.98
C ALA A 73 -11.95 22.12 12.06
N LEU A 74 -11.80 23.25 12.75
CA LEU A 74 -10.85 23.39 13.85
C LEU A 74 -11.21 22.45 15.01
N LYS A 75 -12.48 22.39 15.41
CA LYS A 75 -12.93 21.48 16.47
C LYS A 75 -12.69 20.01 16.09
N ASP A 76 -13.07 19.61 14.89
CA ASP A 76 -12.88 18.24 14.41
C ASP A 76 -11.39 17.87 14.33
N ARG A 77 -10.53 18.80 13.88
CA ARG A 77 -9.07 18.62 13.89
C ARG A 77 -8.53 18.42 15.31
N GLN A 78 -9.04 19.16 16.28
CA GLN A 78 -8.68 19.04 17.69
C GLN A 78 -9.10 17.69 18.29
N ASP A 79 -10.32 17.25 17.97
CA ASP A 79 -10.83 15.95 18.41
C ASP A 79 -10.02 14.81 17.77
N TYR A 80 -9.69 14.91 16.48
CA TYR A 80 -8.90 13.93 15.74
C TYR A 80 -7.48 13.72 16.28
N PHE A 81 -6.77 14.79 16.64
CA PHE A 81 -5.36 14.67 17.08
C PHE A 81 -5.18 14.54 18.59
N TYR A 82 -6.01 15.22 19.39
CA TYR A 82 -5.70 15.47 20.80
C TYR A 82 -6.77 14.94 21.75
N ASN A 83 -8.05 15.27 21.52
CA ASN A 83 -9.07 14.98 22.53
C ASN A 83 -9.57 13.52 22.45
N GLN A 84 -9.57 12.91 21.27
CA GLN A 84 -10.06 11.54 21.04
C GLN A 84 -8.98 10.65 20.40
N GLY A 85 -8.23 11.20 19.44
CA GLY A 85 -7.35 10.41 18.58
C GLY A 85 -8.12 9.85 17.37
N ARG A 86 -7.40 9.55 16.28
CA ARG A 86 -7.98 9.20 14.97
C ARG A 86 -9.05 8.09 15.03
N GLU A 87 -8.74 6.98 15.69
CA GLU A 87 -9.65 5.82 15.71
C GLU A 87 -10.94 6.14 16.45
N GLU A 88 -10.85 6.71 17.67
CA GLU A 88 -12.03 7.06 18.48
C GLU A 88 -12.81 8.23 17.87
N TYR A 89 -12.13 9.16 17.19
CA TYR A 89 -12.78 10.23 16.42
C TYR A 89 -13.78 9.69 15.40
N LEU A 90 -13.37 8.66 14.65
CA LEU A 90 -14.20 8.03 13.64
C LEU A 90 -15.25 7.12 14.29
N LYS A 91 -14.84 6.30 15.26
CA LYS A 91 -15.70 5.34 15.96
C LYS A 91 -16.87 6.01 16.69
N SER A 92 -16.60 7.08 17.44
CA SER A 92 -17.63 7.79 18.20
C SER A 92 -18.71 8.42 17.31
N ARG A 93 -18.34 8.89 16.11
CA ARG A 93 -19.28 9.42 15.10
C ARG A 93 -20.08 8.30 14.45
N MET A 94 -19.44 7.17 14.13
CA MET A 94 -20.12 5.97 13.65
C MET A 94 -21.21 5.51 14.61
N HIS A 95 -20.92 5.46 15.92
CA HIS A 95 -21.90 5.11 16.95
C HIS A 95 -22.99 6.17 17.10
N ARG A 96 -22.63 7.45 17.15
CA ARG A 96 -23.61 8.56 17.27
C ARG A 96 -24.63 8.58 16.14
N TYR A 97 -24.19 8.28 14.92
CA TYR A 97 -25.05 8.34 13.73
C TYR A 97 -25.67 6.99 13.36
N GLU A 98 -25.33 5.93 14.10
CA GLU A 98 -25.73 4.55 13.79
C GLU A 98 -25.51 4.23 12.29
N SER A 99 -24.32 4.62 11.79
CA SER A 99 -23.98 4.52 10.38
C SER A 99 -22.47 4.45 10.18
N THR A 100 -22.03 3.54 9.30
CA THR A 100 -20.63 3.44 8.82
C THR A 100 -20.32 4.42 7.70
N VAL A 101 -21.34 5.15 7.22
CA VAL A 101 -21.24 6.20 6.21
C VAL A 101 -21.79 7.51 6.78
N TYR A 102 -20.96 8.55 6.90
CA TYR A 102 -21.38 9.84 7.48
C TYR A 102 -20.50 11.01 7.03
N ARG A 103 -20.96 12.24 7.26
CA ARG A 103 -20.26 13.50 6.96
C ARG A 103 -19.46 13.97 8.16
N THR A 104 -18.23 14.45 7.93
CA THR A 104 -17.40 15.11 8.94
C THR A 104 -16.27 15.89 8.28
N ASN A 105 -15.51 16.69 9.05
CA ASN A 105 -14.27 17.28 8.56
C ASN A 105 -13.07 16.35 8.80
N MET A 106 -12.06 16.42 7.94
CA MET A 106 -10.77 15.74 8.13
C MET A 106 -9.62 16.77 8.15
N PRO A 107 -8.59 16.55 8.99
CA PRO A 107 -7.37 17.37 8.93
C PRO A 107 -6.71 17.38 7.53
N PRO A 108 -5.95 18.43 7.18
CA PRO A 108 -5.40 19.48 8.04
C PRO A 108 -6.12 20.84 7.99
N GLY A 109 -7.34 20.92 7.45
CA GLY A 109 -8.05 22.20 7.28
C GLY A 109 -8.17 23.04 8.56
N PRO A 110 -8.45 24.35 8.45
CA PRO A 110 -8.87 25.03 7.22
C PRO A 110 -7.76 25.78 6.45
N PHE A 111 -6.58 25.99 7.04
CA PHE A 111 -5.56 26.88 6.45
C PHE A 111 -4.64 26.18 5.44
N ILE A 112 -4.43 24.87 5.60
CA ILE A 112 -3.59 24.06 4.70
C ILE A 112 -4.43 23.37 3.61
N SER A 113 -5.63 22.95 3.98
CA SER A 113 -6.65 22.39 3.09
C SER A 113 -7.82 23.38 2.99
N SER A 114 -8.13 23.80 1.76
CA SER A 114 -9.22 24.72 1.47
C SER A 114 -10.61 24.11 1.65
N ASP A 115 -10.72 22.77 1.60
CA ASP A 115 -11.97 22.06 1.85
C ASP A 115 -11.72 20.77 2.66
N PRO A 116 -11.92 20.80 3.99
CA PRO A 116 -11.73 19.63 4.84
C PRO A 116 -12.93 18.67 4.86
N ARG A 117 -14.03 18.99 4.17
CA ARG A 117 -15.29 18.25 4.26
C ARG A 117 -15.19 16.94 3.50
N VAL A 118 -15.61 15.84 4.14
CA VAL A 118 -15.62 14.51 3.51
C VAL A 118 -16.88 13.71 3.86
N VAL A 119 -17.20 12.75 2.99
CA VAL A 119 -18.03 11.58 3.32
C VAL A 119 -17.11 10.43 3.73
N VAL A 120 -17.24 9.97 4.98
CA VAL A 120 -16.43 8.89 5.53
C VAL A 120 -17.06 7.54 5.24
N LEU A 121 -16.24 6.53 4.91
CA LEU A 121 -16.60 5.13 4.74
C LEU A 121 -15.84 4.25 5.74
N LEU A 122 -16.56 3.53 6.60
CA LEU A 122 -16.00 2.70 7.68
C LEU A 122 -16.41 1.22 7.64
N ASP A 123 -16.88 0.71 6.51
CA ASP A 123 -17.24 -0.71 6.37
C ASP A 123 -16.67 -1.30 5.09
N GLY A 124 -16.44 -2.61 5.10
CA GLY A 124 -15.81 -3.32 3.98
C GLY A 124 -16.69 -3.46 2.74
N LYS A 125 -17.97 -3.07 2.81
CA LYS A 125 -18.90 -3.07 1.66
C LYS A 125 -18.89 -1.75 0.91
N SER A 126 -18.89 -0.62 1.62
CA SER A 126 -18.85 0.72 1.02
C SER A 126 -17.44 1.12 0.58
N PHE A 127 -16.42 0.76 1.37
CA PHE A 127 -15.02 1.17 1.15
C PHE A 127 -14.46 0.89 -0.26
N PRO A 128 -14.72 -0.25 -0.92
CA PRO A 128 -14.16 -0.57 -2.24
C PRO A 128 -14.53 0.42 -3.36
N VAL A 129 -15.52 1.31 -3.17
CA VAL A 129 -15.79 2.41 -4.12
C VAL A 129 -14.55 3.27 -4.39
N LEU A 130 -13.64 3.38 -3.41
CA LEU A 130 -12.40 4.15 -3.50
C LEU A 130 -11.37 3.59 -4.48
N PHE A 131 -11.58 2.37 -4.97
CA PHE A 131 -10.75 1.70 -5.96
C PHE A 131 -11.33 1.77 -7.37
N ASP A 132 -12.61 2.14 -7.50
CA ASP A 132 -13.29 2.23 -8.79
C ASP A 132 -12.94 3.57 -9.47
N ASN A 133 -11.82 3.60 -10.19
CA ASN A 133 -11.33 4.79 -10.90
C ASN A 133 -12.29 5.32 -11.98
N SER A 134 -13.35 4.56 -12.34
CA SER A 134 -14.43 5.06 -13.19
C SER A 134 -15.43 5.94 -12.42
N LYS A 135 -15.56 5.74 -11.11
CA LYS A 135 -16.45 6.49 -10.22
C LYS A 135 -15.74 7.57 -9.42
N VAL A 136 -14.48 7.35 -9.06
CA VAL A 136 -13.69 8.30 -8.27
C VAL A 136 -12.44 8.78 -8.99
N GLU A 137 -12.18 10.07 -8.90
CA GLU A 137 -10.92 10.72 -9.27
C GLU A 137 -9.92 10.55 -8.13
N LYS A 138 -8.65 10.35 -8.48
CA LYS A 138 -7.52 10.13 -7.58
C LYS A 138 -6.39 11.15 -7.81
N LYS A 139 -6.76 12.35 -8.25
CA LYS A 139 -5.87 13.47 -8.52
C LYS A 139 -5.56 14.26 -7.25
N ASP A 140 -4.27 14.49 -6.99
CA ASP A 140 -3.75 15.38 -5.94
C ASP A 140 -4.21 15.10 -4.50
N LEU A 141 -4.73 13.90 -4.26
CA LEU A 141 -5.36 13.49 -2.99
C LEU A 141 -4.62 12.35 -2.28
N PHE A 142 -3.40 12.03 -2.69
CA PHE A 142 -2.59 10.97 -2.08
C PHE A 142 -2.37 11.21 -0.58
N THR A 143 -2.32 12.47 -0.15
CA THR A 143 -2.20 12.91 1.25
C THR A 143 -3.52 13.42 1.85
N GLY A 144 -4.64 13.16 1.18
CA GLY A 144 -5.98 13.54 1.62
C GLY A 144 -6.49 14.83 1.02
N THR A 145 -7.01 15.73 1.86
CA THR A 145 -7.66 16.98 1.44
C THR A 145 -6.67 18.09 1.10
N TYR A 146 -5.37 17.79 1.06
CA TYR A 146 -4.31 18.70 0.64
C TYR A 146 -3.23 17.93 -0.15
N MET A 147 -2.46 18.66 -0.94
CA MET A 147 -1.24 18.18 -1.60
C MET A 147 -0.04 19.01 -1.11
N PRO A 148 1.10 18.38 -0.74
CA PRO A 148 2.36 19.07 -0.47
C PRO A 148 2.82 19.92 -1.66
N SER A 149 3.63 20.94 -1.40
CA SER A 149 4.19 21.77 -2.48
C SER A 149 5.03 20.91 -3.43
N THR A 150 4.91 21.13 -4.74
CA THR A 150 5.76 20.47 -5.74
C THR A 150 7.23 20.89 -5.63
N GLU A 151 7.54 21.99 -4.92
CA GLU A 151 8.93 22.34 -4.56
C GLU A 151 9.62 21.26 -3.74
N LEU A 152 8.87 20.43 -3.01
CA LEU A 152 9.38 19.28 -2.27
C LEU A 152 9.65 18.07 -3.18
N THR A 153 9.27 18.13 -4.44
CA THR A 153 9.41 17.06 -5.45
C THR A 153 10.01 17.57 -6.76
N GLY A 154 10.87 18.60 -6.68
CA GLY A 154 11.59 19.14 -7.84
C GLY A 154 10.72 19.89 -8.85
N GLY A 155 9.55 20.37 -8.43
CA GLY A 155 8.57 21.04 -9.30
C GLY A 155 7.57 20.10 -9.97
N TYR A 156 7.74 18.78 -9.83
CA TYR A 156 6.88 17.79 -10.49
C TYR A 156 5.75 17.27 -9.58
N ARG A 157 4.57 17.03 -10.17
CA ARG A 157 3.53 16.19 -9.55
C ARG A 157 3.91 14.72 -9.78
N VAL A 158 4.48 14.08 -8.76
CA VAL A 158 4.93 12.68 -8.84
C VAL A 158 3.76 11.71 -8.98
N LEU A 159 4.03 10.51 -9.53
CA LEU A 159 3.05 9.47 -9.89
C LEU A 159 1.94 9.24 -8.86
N SER A 160 2.28 9.26 -7.57
CA SER A 160 1.32 9.03 -6.49
C SER A 160 0.13 10.01 -6.52
N TYR A 161 0.33 11.25 -6.98
CA TYR A 161 -0.69 12.31 -7.08
C TYR A 161 -1.41 12.39 -8.44
N ILE A 162 -0.98 11.60 -9.44
CA ILE A 162 -1.50 11.70 -10.81
C ILE A 162 -2.72 10.77 -10.98
N ASP A 163 -3.84 11.25 -11.53
CA ASP A 163 -4.99 10.39 -11.84
C ASP A 163 -4.70 9.47 -13.03
N PRO A 164 -5.28 8.24 -13.11
CA PRO A 164 -5.09 7.38 -14.27
C PRO A 164 -5.58 7.97 -15.60
N SER A 165 -6.44 9.00 -15.60
CA SER A 165 -6.83 9.71 -16.82
C SER A 165 -5.72 10.59 -17.41
N GLU A 166 -4.68 10.93 -16.63
CA GLU A 166 -3.57 11.76 -17.11
C GLU A 166 -2.52 10.86 -17.82
N PRO A 167 -2.14 11.13 -19.09
CA PRO A 167 -1.27 10.22 -19.86
C PRO A 167 0.07 9.87 -19.22
N ILE A 168 0.64 10.80 -18.44
CA ILE A 168 1.91 10.62 -17.75
C ILE A 168 1.82 9.57 -16.63
N HIS A 169 0.63 9.32 -16.05
CA HIS A 169 0.41 8.27 -15.05
C HIS A 169 0.85 6.90 -15.57
N GLN A 170 0.35 6.53 -16.76
CA GLN A 170 0.66 5.24 -17.38
C GLN A 170 2.18 5.10 -17.59
N LYS A 171 2.84 6.14 -18.11
CA LYS A 171 4.28 6.10 -18.39
C LYS A 171 5.10 5.93 -17.11
N LEU A 172 4.83 6.74 -16.09
CA LEU A 172 5.54 6.66 -14.81
C LEU A 172 5.27 5.34 -14.08
N LYS A 173 4.03 4.83 -14.12
CA LYS A 173 3.69 3.53 -13.53
C LYS A 173 4.40 2.38 -14.25
N GLN A 174 4.49 2.44 -15.57
CA GLN A 174 5.25 1.49 -16.39
C GLN A 174 6.75 1.54 -16.07
N LEU A 175 7.34 2.72 -15.87
CA LEU A 175 8.72 2.88 -15.45
C LEU A 175 9.01 2.21 -14.10
N LEU A 176 8.10 2.34 -13.14
CA LEU A 176 8.25 1.68 -11.84
C LEU A 176 8.03 0.16 -11.90
N PHE A 177 7.15 -0.34 -12.77
CA PHE A 177 7.09 -1.78 -13.05
C PHE A 177 8.40 -2.30 -13.65
N PHE A 178 9.03 -1.52 -14.54
CA PHE A 178 10.36 -1.85 -15.05
C PHE A 178 11.40 -1.89 -13.92
N LEU A 179 11.45 -0.88 -13.04
CA LEU A 179 12.38 -0.83 -11.89
C LEU A 179 12.30 -2.12 -11.05
N LEU A 180 11.10 -2.55 -10.67
CA LEU A 180 10.89 -3.74 -9.85
C LEU A 180 11.27 -5.04 -10.57
N LYS A 181 11.14 -5.07 -11.90
CA LYS A 181 11.46 -6.25 -12.72
C LYS A 181 12.94 -6.34 -13.08
N TYR A 182 13.60 -5.20 -13.28
CA TYR A 182 14.91 -5.09 -13.93
C TYR A 182 16.01 -5.84 -13.16
N ARG A 183 16.00 -5.77 -11.83
CA ARG A 183 16.95 -6.45 -10.94
C ARG A 183 16.28 -7.46 -10.01
N ARG A 184 15.22 -8.13 -10.48
CA ARG A 184 14.43 -9.05 -9.64
C ARG A 184 15.27 -10.19 -9.02
N ASP A 185 16.33 -10.61 -9.69
CA ASP A 185 17.28 -11.64 -9.22
C ASP A 185 18.17 -11.15 -8.07
N LYS A 186 18.26 -9.83 -7.85
CA LYS A 186 19.03 -9.23 -6.76
C LYS A 186 18.23 -9.00 -5.49
N ILE A 187 16.90 -9.04 -5.55
CA ILE A 187 16.05 -8.73 -4.40
C ILE A 187 16.35 -9.69 -3.25
N GLN A 188 16.26 -11.00 -3.49
CA GLN A 188 16.48 -11.98 -2.43
C GLN A 188 17.92 -11.98 -1.86
N PRO A 189 19.00 -12.06 -2.66
CA PRO A 189 20.36 -12.10 -2.10
C PRO A 189 20.73 -10.80 -1.38
N GLU A 190 20.30 -9.64 -1.87
CA GLU A 190 20.55 -8.36 -1.17
C GLU A 190 19.72 -8.25 0.11
N PHE A 191 18.49 -8.78 0.12
CA PHE A 191 17.69 -8.84 1.35
C PHE A 191 18.39 -9.71 2.40
N HIS A 192 18.80 -10.93 2.03
CA HIS A 192 19.51 -11.85 2.92
C HIS A 192 20.77 -11.20 3.52
N SER A 193 21.63 -10.62 2.68
CA SER A 193 22.86 -9.96 3.13
C SER A 193 22.57 -8.81 4.10
N VAL A 194 21.67 -7.88 3.73
CA VAL A 194 21.41 -6.68 4.53
C VAL A 194 20.68 -7.00 5.84
N PHE A 195 19.71 -7.92 5.81
CA PHE A 195 18.98 -8.30 7.02
C PHE A 195 19.78 -9.21 7.94
N SER A 196 20.74 -9.98 7.42
CA SER A 196 21.71 -10.69 8.25
C SER A 196 22.57 -9.71 9.06
N GLU A 197 23.09 -8.65 8.43
CA GLU A 197 23.85 -7.59 9.11
C GLU A 197 22.99 -6.85 10.17
N LEU A 198 21.71 -6.62 9.88
CA LEU A 198 20.76 -6.07 10.84
C LEU A 198 20.62 -6.99 12.07
N PHE A 199 20.38 -8.28 11.85
CA PHE A 199 20.23 -9.23 12.95
C PHE A 199 21.51 -9.38 13.77
N ASP A 200 22.69 -9.35 13.15
CA ASP A 200 23.98 -9.32 13.85
C ASP A 200 24.09 -8.07 14.76
N THR A 201 23.64 -6.92 14.26
CA THR A 201 23.62 -5.66 15.03
C THR A 201 22.68 -5.78 16.23
N LEU A 202 21.48 -6.33 16.04
CA LEU A 202 20.50 -6.51 17.13
C LEU A 202 21.02 -7.49 18.19
N GLU A 203 21.65 -8.59 17.79
CA GLU A 203 22.28 -9.53 18.73
C GLU A 203 23.40 -8.86 19.54
N LYS A 204 24.24 -8.06 18.88
CA LYS A 204 25.32 -7.33 19.53
C LYS A 204 24.79 -6.34 20.57
N ASP A 205 23.79 -5.54 20.21
CA ASP A 205 23.19 -4.56 21.12
C ASP A 205 22.46 -5.23 22.29
N LEU A 206 21.76 -6.33 22.02
CA LEU A 206 21.10 -7.15 23.03
C LEU A 206 22.10 -7.75 24.01
N ALA A 207 23.22 -8.29 23.52
CA ALA A 207 24.28 -8.82 24.37
C ALA A 207 24.96 -7.74 25.23
N ALA A 208 25.10 -6.52 24.68
CA ALA A 208 25.76 -5.42 25.38
C ALA A 208 24.86 -4.74 26.42
N THR A 209 23.55 -4.66 26.19
CA THR A 209 22.65 -3.81 27.00
C THR A 209 21.40 -4.51 27.51
N GLY A 210 21.19 -5.78 27.15
CA GLY A 210 19.96 -6.53 27.42
C GLY A 210 18.76 -6.11 26.57
N ARG A 211 18.92 -5.13 25.68
CA ARG A 211 17.85 -4.57 24.83
C ARG A 211 18.42 -4.15 23.47
N ALA A 212 17.64 -4.18 22.40
CA ALA A 212 18.06 -3.68 21.09
C ALA A 212 16.94 -2.88 20.43
N LYS A 213 17.19 -1.62 20.07
CA LYS A 213 16.21 -0.79 19.35
C LYS A 213 16.18 -1.20 17.89
N TYR A 214 15.01 -1.57 17.38
CA TYR A 214 14.87 -2.03 16.00
C TYR A 214 14.83 -0.87 14.98
N ASN A 215 14.15 0.23 15.30
CA ASN A 215 13.77 1.23 14.30
C ASN A 215 14.97 1.83 13.54
N ASP A 216 15.96 2.40 14.23
CA ASP A 216 17.11 3.05 13.57
C ASP A 216 17.95 2.07 12.71
N PRO A 217 18.41 0.91 13.22
CA PRO A 217 19.15 -0.04 12.38
C PRO A 217 18.26 -0.67 11.30
N GLY A 218 16.97 -0.90 11.58
CA GLY A 218 16.00 -1.41 10.62
C GLY A 218 15.73 -0.45 9.47
N GLU A 219 15.71 0.86 9.73
CA GLU A 219 15.62 1.89 8.70
C GLU A 219 16.89 1.95 7.86
N GLN A 220 18.07 1.89 8.48
CA GLN A 220 19.32 1.82 7.74
C GLN A 220 19.36 0.59 6.82
N ALA A 221 18.97 -0.58 7.34
CA ALA A 221 18.85 -1.82 6.57
C ALA A 221 17.83 -1.67 5.44
N ALA A 222 16.66 -1.08 5.69
CA ALA A 222 15.64 -0.89 4.68
C ALA A 222 16.15 -0.05 3.49
N PHE A 223 16.81 1.08 3.74
CA PHE A 223 17.36 1.91 2.67
C PHE A 223 18.52 1.22 1.94
N ASN A 224 19.45 0.59 2.67
CA ASN A 224 20.55 -0.16 2.08
C ASN A 224 20.03 -1.27 1.16
N PHE A 225 19.03 -2.03 1.59
CA PHE A 225 18.38 -3.06 0.78
C PHE A 225 17.76 -2.48 -0.48
N LEU A 226 16.98 -1.41 -0.40
CA LEU A 226 16.37 -0.78 -1.58
C LEU A 226 17.42 -0.27 -2.57
N ALA A 227 18.47 0.39 -2.08
CA ALA A 227 19.57 0.89 -2.88
C ALA A 227 20.33 -0.25 -3.61
N ARG A 228 20.70 -1.30 -2.87
CA ARG A 228 21.47 -2.44 -3.40
C ARG A 228 20.63 -3.28 -4.37
N SER A 229 19.38 -3.58 -4.02
CA SER A 229 18.51 -4.43 -4.84
C SER A 229 18.03 -3.72 -6.12
N LEU A 230 17.53 -2.49 -6.02
CA LEU A 230 16.88 -1.79 -7.14
C LEU A 230 17.87 -1.02 -8.03
N TYR A 231 19.01 -0.59 -7.49
CA TYR A 231 19.98 0.25 -8.21
C TYR A 231 21.38 -0.37 -8.29
N GLY A 232 21.68 -1.36 -7.45
CA GLY A 232 23.01 -2.00 -7.43
C GLY A 232 24.10 -1.16 -6.81
N VAL A 233 23.72 -0.22 -5.95
CA VAL A 233 24.65 0.69 -5.31
C VAL A 233 24.53 0.52 -3.81
N ASN A 234 25.66 0.31 -3.13
CA ASN A 234 25.73 0.38 -1.67
C ASN A 234 25.86 1.85 -1.26
N PRO A 235 24.88 2.45 -0.54
CA PRO A 235 24.93 3.86 -0.15
C PRO A 235 26.19 4.24 0.65
N ALA A 236 26.74 3.31 1.42
CA ALA A 236 27.97 3.49 2.19
C ALA A 236 29.18 3.84 1.31
N ASN A 237 29.17 3.44 0.03
CA ASN A 237 30.24 3.72 -0.93
C ASN A 237 29.98 5.01 -1.74
N THR A 238 29.00 5.81 -1.33
CA THR A 238 28.62 7.07 -2.00
C THR A 238 28.70 8.24 -1.03
N LYS A 239 28.52 9.47 -1.54
CA LYS A 239 28.41 10.68 -0.70
C LYS A 239 27.19 10.68 0.23
N LEU A 240 26.23 9.78 0.00
CA LEU A 240 25.05 9.64 0.86
C LEU A 240 25.39 8.93 2.17
N GLY A 241 26.34 7.99 2.16
CA GLY A 241 26.78 7.26 3.35
C GLY A 241 25.62 6.61 4.09
N GLN A 242 25.52 6.90 5.40
CA GLN A 242 24.43 6.45 6.28
C GLN A 242 23.39 7.54 6.54
N ASP A 243 23.44 8.67 5.84
CA ASP A 243 22.56 9.81 6.15
C ASP A 243 21.13 9.63 5.63
N ALA A 244 20.89 8.65 4.74
CA ALA A 244 19.64 8.54 4.00
C ALA A 244 18.38 8.48 4.90
N PRO A 245 18.29 7.63 5.95
CA PRO A 245 17.12 7.61 6.82
C PRO A 245 16.78 8.97 7.45
N LYS A 246 17.81 9.71 7.88
CA LYS A 246 17.64 11.04 8.50
C LYS A 246 17.17 12.09 7.47
N LEU A 247 17.78 12.11 6.29
CA LEU A 247 17.40 13.02 5.20
C LEU A 247 15.96 12.77 4.74
N ILE A 248 15.61 11.49 4.56
CA ILE A 248 14.26 11.08 4.16
C ILE A 248 13.26 11.43 5.26
N GLY A 249 13.55 11.13 6.53
CA GLY A 249 12.67 11.45 7.66
C GLY A 249 12.36 12.94 7.76
N LYS A 250 13.37 13.81 7.61
CA LYS A 250 13.16 15.26 7.55
C LYS A 250 12.33 15.67 6.33
N TRP A 251 12.61 15.15 5.14
CA TRP A 251 11.84 15.46 3.93
C TRP A 251 10.38 14.98 4.01
N VAL A 252 10.12 13.80 4.56
CA VAL A 252 8.77 13.27 4.78
C VAL A 252 8.01 14.13 5.80
N LEU A 253 8.66 14.62 6.86
CA LEU A 253 8.03 15.55 7.81
C LEU A 253 7.54 16.84 7.14
N PHE A 254 8.30 17.39 6.18
CA PHE A 254 7.88 18.58 5.43
C PHE A 254 6.66 18.32 4.53
N GLN A 255 6.44 17.07 4.13
CA GLN A 255 5.28 16.69 3.33
C GLN A 255 4.06 16.34 4.20
N LEU A 256 4.27 15.53 5.25
CA LEU A 256 3.22 14.91 6.05
C LEU A 256 2.97 15.58 7.40
N GLY A 257 3.80 16.55 7.80
CA GLY A 257 3.62 17.34 9.03
C GLY A 257 2.16 17.71 9.33
N PRO A 258 1.38 18.21 8.34
CA PRO A 258 -0.03 18.54 8.54
C PRO A 258 -0.94 17.40 9.02
N VAL A 259 -0.57 16.14 8.77
CA VAL A 259 -1.36 14.96 9.12
C VAL A 259 -0.70 13.99 10.12
N LEU A 260 0.55 14.24 10.54
CA LEU A 260 1.28 13.43 11.53
C LEU A 260 1.18 13.99 12.94
N ASN A 261 0.89 13.15 13.94
CA ASN A 261 1.03 13.51 15.37
C ASN A 261 2.46 13.16 15.82
N LEU A 262 3.24 14.16 16.26
CA LEU A 262 4.63 13.97 16.70
C LEU A 262 4.74 13.79 18.23
N GLY A 263 3.63 13.94 18.97
CA GLY A 263 3.63 13.90 20.43
C GLY A 263 4.17 15.17 21.09
N LEU A 264 4.27 16.27 20.34
CA LEU A 264 4.66 17.58 20.89
C LEU A 264 3.47 18.22 21.64
N PRO A 265 3.71 19.21 22.53
CA PRO A 265 2.63 19.98 23.13
C PRO A 265 1.69 20.53 22.06
N LYS A 266 0.38 20.34 22.26
CA LYS A 266 -0.69 20.68 21.29
C LYS A 266 -0.53 22.07 20.64
N PHE A 267 -0.20 23.09 21.42
CA PHE A 267 -0.01 24.46 20.89
C PHE A 267 1.14 24.54 19.88
N ALA A 268 2.25 23.84 20.13
CA ALA A 268 3.39 23.80 19.23
C ALA A 268 3.04 23.08 17.93
N GLU A 269 2.35 21.94 18.00
CA GLU A 269 1.91 21.25 16.78
C GLU A 269 0.92 22.06 15.95
N GLU A 270 -0.08 22.67 16.59
CA GLU A 270 -1.08 23.48 15.88
C GLU A 270 -0.44 24.65 15.14
N LEU A 271 0.52 25.34 15.77
CA LEU A 271 1.23 26.45 15.16
C LEU A 271 2.17 25.99 14.04
N LEU A 272 3.02 24.99 14.31
CA LEU A 272 4.14 24.62 13.44
C LEU A 272 3.73 23.68 12.29
N LEU A 273 2.72 22.83 12.50
CA LEU A 273 2.40 21.75 11.58
C LEU A 273 1.00 21.84 10.98
N ARG A 274 0.02 22.41 11.70
CA ARG A 274 -1.41 22.34 11.31
C ARG A 274 -1.96 23.62 10.70
N THR A 275 -1.29 24.75 10.87
CA THR A 275 -1.78 26.05 10.43
C THR A 275 -1.07 26.53 9.18
N VAL A 276 0.25 26.36 9.11
CA VAL A 276 1.07 26.74 7.96
C VAL A 276 1.90 25.56 7.49
N ARG A 277 2.23 25.54 6.20
CA ARG A 277 3.12 24.52 5.63
C ARG A 277 4.56 24.86 6.01
N LEU A 278 5.35 23.84 6.33
CA LEU A 278 6.78 24.02 6.54
C LEU A 278 7.44 24.49 5.22
N PRO A 279 8.30 25.54 5.25
CA PRO A 279 8.87 26.11 4.03
C PRO A 279 9.79 25.12 3.27
N PRO A 280 9.51 24.74 2.02
CA PRO A 280 10.32 23.76 1.27
C PRO A 280 11.82 24.10 1.18
N ALA A 281 12.16 25.40 1.19
CA ALA A 281 13.54 25.87 1.18
C ALA A 281 14.42 25.28 2.31
N LEU A 282 13.85 24.96 3.47
CA LEU A 282 14.59 24.44 4.64
C LEU A 282 15.02 22.97 4.51
N VAL A 283 14.52 22.26 3.49
CA VAL A 283 14.89 20.87 3.19
C VAL A 283 15.43 20.70 1.76
N LYS A 284 15.60 21.80 1.01
CA LYS A 284 16.08 21.76 -0.38
C LYS A 284 17.47 21.12 -0.51
N ALA A 285 18.41 21.48 0.37
CA ALA A 285 19.76 20.92 0.35
C ALA A 285 19.77 19.41 0.66
N ASP A 286 18.93 18.97 1.61
CA ASP A 286 18.80 17.56 1.97
C ASP A 286 18.18 16.76 0.83
N TYR A 287 17.14 17.30 0.20
CA TYR A 287 16.53 16.70 -0.99
C TYR A 287 17.50 16.61 -2.17
N GLN A 288 18.35 17.63 -2.37
CA GLN A 288 19.37 17.61 -3.43
C GLN A 288 20.37 16.46 -3.22
N ARG A 289 20.79 16.19 -1.98
CA ARG A 289 21.69 15.04 -1.69
C ARG A 289 21.05 13.71 -2.07
N LEU A 290 19.75 13.55 -1.81
CA LEU A 290 18.99 12.36 -2.23
C LEU A 290 18.90 12.31 -3.76
N TYR A 291 18.53 13.42 -4.41
CA TYR A 291 18.45 13.52 -5.87
C TYR A 291 19.75 13.14 -6.55
N ASP A 292 20.89 13.67 -6.09
CA ASP A 292 22.20 13.38 -6.68
C ASP A 292 22.54 11.89 -6.59
N PHE A 293 22.19 11.22 -5.48
CA PHE A 293 22.34 9.77 -5.34
C PHE A 293 21.52 9.01 -6.39
N PHE A 294 20.22 9.32 -6.53
CA PHE A 294 19.37 8.64 -7.51
C PHE A 294 19.79 8.93 -8.94
N TYR A 295 20.19 10.17 -9.23
CA TYR A 295 20.65 10.57 -10.55
C TYR A 295 21.92 9.83 -10.97
N GLN A 296 22.85 9.62 -10.04
CA GLN A 296 24.08 8.87 -10.31
C GLN A 296 23.85 7.34 -10.38
N SER A 297 22.80 6.83 -9.74
CA SER A 297 22.58 5.39 -9.55
C SER A 297 21.55 4.76 -10.50
N SER A 298 20.86 5.55 -11.33
CA SER A 298 19.68 5.09 -12.08
C SER A 298 19.85 4.98 -13.60
N ALA A 299 21.09 4.87 -14.10
CA ALA A 299 21.38 4.90 -15.54
C ALA A 299 20.48 3.98 -16.38
N ALA A 300 20.36 2.69 -16.03
CA ALA A 300 19.53 1.74 -16.76
C ALA A 300 18.03 2.08 -16.73
N VAL A 301 17.55 2.71 -15.66
CA VAL A 301 16.15 3.11 -15.52
C VAL A 301 15.89 4.38 -16.32
N PHE A 302 16.88 5.27 -16.45
CA PHE A 302 16.80 6.44 -17.33
C PHE A 302 16.72 6.07 -18.80
N GLU A 303 17.42 5.03 -19.25
CA GLU A 303 17.28 4.52 -20.61
C GLU A 303 15.85 4.05 -20.90
N GLU A 304 15.19 3.41 -19.93
CA GLU A 304 13.78 3.03 -20.08
C GLU A 304 12.85 4.26 -20.02
N ALA A 305 13.13 5.21 -19.13
CA ALA A 305 12.37 6.45 -19.04
C ALA A 305 12.36 7.23 -20.37
N GLU A 306 13.52 7.33 -21.03
CA GLU A 306 13.66 7.98 -22.34
C GLU A 306 12.83 7.29 -23.42
N LYS A 307 12.80 5.95 -23.44
CA LYS A 307 11.94 5.18 -24.37
C LYS A 307 10.44 5.44 -24.14
N LEU A 308 10.05 5.70 -22.90
CA LEU A 308 8.68 6.07 -22.53
C LEU A 308 8.39 7.57 -22.79
N GLY A 309 9.40 8.35 -23.19
CA GLY A 309 9.31 9.79 -23.38
C GLY A 309 9.14 10.54 -22.07
N ILE A 310 9.87 10.13 -21.03
CA ILE A 310 10.00 10.81 -19.74
C ILE A 310 11.43 11.36 -19.67
N SER A 311 11.60 12.62 -19.23
CA SER A 311 12.94 13.20 -19.04
C SER A 311 13.68 12.52 -17.90
N ARG A 312 15.02 12.52 -17.92
CA ARG A 312 15.82 11.99 -16.81
C ARG A 312 15.53 12.68 -15.48
N GLU A 313 15.29 13.98 -15.52
CA GLU A 313 14.96 14.79 -14.35
C GLU A 313 13.63 14.34 -13.72
N GLU A 314 12.56 14.27 -14.52
CA GLU A 314 11.24 13.83 -14.06
C GLU A 314 11.29 12.37 -13.57
N ALA A 315 12.01 11.50 -14.29
CA ALA A 315 12.23 10.13 -13.88
C ALA A 315 12.94 10.07 -12.53
N CYS A 316 14.01 10.85 -12.33
CA CYS A 316 14.79 10.86 -11.09
C CYS A 316 13.92 11.26 -9.88
N HIS A 317 13.10 12.30 -10.01
CA HIS A 317 12.18 12.71 -8.94
C HIS A 317 11.13 11.64 -8.62
N ASN A 318 10.61 10.95 -9.63
CA ASN A 318 9.68 9.84 -9.42
C ASN A 318 10.34 8.60 -8.80
N LEU A 319 11.59 8.29 -9.16
CA LEU A 319 12.37 7.20 -8.55
C LEU A 319 12.71 7.51 -7.08
N LEU A 320 13.14 8.74 -6.80
CA LEU A 320 13.37 9.21 -5.43
C LEU A 320 12.09 9.06 -4.60
N PHE A 321 10.96 9.55 -5.12
CA PHE A 321 9.69 9.47 -4.39
C PHE A 321 9.25 8.02 -4.17
N ALA A 322 9.30 7.17 -5.21
CA ALA A 322 8.93 5.77 -5.11
C ALA A 322 9.81 5.03 -4.08
N THR A 323 11.11 5.27 -4.07
CA THR A 323 12.02 4.58 -3.16
C THR A 323 11.99 5.13 -1.75
N CYS A 324 12.05 6.46 -1.58
CA CYS A 324 12.13 7.09 -0.26
C CYS A 324 10.77 7.22 0.43
N PHE A 325 9.73 7.64 -0.29
CA PHE A 325 8.41 7.86 0.29
C PHE A 325 7.59 6.58 0.30
N ASN A 326 7.41 5.93 -0.86
CA ASN A 326 6.51 4.79 -0.96
C ASN A 326 7.12 3.51 -0.35
N SER A 327 8.34 3.13 -0.76
CA SER A 327 8.97 1.88 -0.32
C SER A 327 9.59 1.99 1.06
N PHE A 328 10.58 2.87 1.26
CA PHE A 328 11.25 3.07 2.55
C PHE A 328 10.26 3.53 3.63
N GLY A 329 9.41 4.52 3.32
CA GLY A 329 8.35 4.97 4.24
C GLY A 329 7.36 3.85 4.60
N GLY A 330 7.01 2.99 3.64
CA GLY A 330 6.23 1.78 3.89
C GLY A 330 6.94 0.82 4.83
N MET A 331 8.19 0.44 4.53
CA MET A 331 8.99 -0.52 5.31
C MET A 331 9.23 -0.03 6.74
N LYS A 332 9.44 1.28 6.93
CA LYS A 332 9.53 1.94 8.25
C LYS A 332 8.27 1.73 9.10
N ILE A 333 7.12 1.41 8.49
CA ILE A 333 5.85 1.14 9.18
C ILE A 333 5.62 -0.37 9.30
N PHE A 334 5.62 -1.11 8.18
CA PHE A 334 5.11 -2.48 8.17
C PHE A 334 6.08 -3.49 8.78
N PHE A 335 7.41 -3.28 8.71
CA PHE A 335 8.34 -4.19 9.36
C PHE A 335 8.28 -4.11 10.90
N PRO A 336 8.32 -2.93 11.54
CA PRO A 336 8.07 -2.85 12.98
C PRO A 336 6.69 -3.41 13.38
N ASN A 337 5.65 -3.18 12.57
CA ASN A 337 4.33 -3.74 12.84
C ASN A 337 4.30 -5.27 12.78
N MET A 338 5.01 -5.90 11.84
CA MET A 338 5.15 -7.36 11.79
C MET A 338 5.84 -7.89 13.05
N LEU A 339 6.96 -7.30 13.47
CA LEU A 339 7.65 -7.69 14.69
C LEU A 339 6.76 -7.53 15.93
N LYS A 340 6.00 -6.44 16.01
CA LYS A 340 5.03 -6.19 17.09
C LYS A 340 3.96 -7.27 17.15
N TRP A 341 3.31 -7.61 16.04
CA TRP A 341 2.21 -8.59 16.04
C TRP A 341 2.70 -10.02 16.27
N LEU A 342 3.84 -10.40 15.69
CA LEU A 342 4.49 -11.68 15.96
C LEU A 342 4.88 -11.78 17.44
N GLY A 343 5.60 -10.78 17.97
CA GLY A 343 6.02 -10.78 19.37
C GLY A 343 4.85 -10.87 20.35
N ARG A 344 3.70 -10.25 20.03
CA ARG A 344 2.46 -10.38 20.82
C ARG A 344 1.80 -11.76 20.71
N ALA A 345 1.93 -12.45 19.57
CA ALA A 345 1.40 -13.79 19.37
C ALA A 345 2.20 -14.86 20.12
N GLY A 346 3.49 -14.60 20.38
CA GLY A 346 4.30 -15.34 21.33
C GLY A 346 4.88 -16.66 20.82
N ALA A 347 5.59 -17.34 21.72
CA ALA A 347 6.48 -18.46 21.39
C ALA A 347 5.80 -19.65 20.70
N THR A 348 4.52 -19.90 20.95
CA THR A 348 3.78 -20.99 20.30
C THR A 348 3.69 -20.76 18.78
N LEU A 349 3.28 -19.57 18.34
CA LEU A 349 3.25 -19.23 16.92
C LEU A 349 4.66 -19.22 16.33
N HIS A 350 5.64 -18.67 17.06
CA HIS A 350 7.03 -18.63 16.62
C HIS A 350 7.57 -20.03 16.33
N GLY A 351 7.32 -21.00 17.21
CA GLY A 351 7.70 -22.40 17.02
C GLY A 351 7.04 -23.03 15.79
N GLN A 352 5.76 -22.76 15.54
CA GLN A 352 5.06 -23.24 14.34
C GLN A 352 5.65 -22.66 13.04
N LEU A 353 5.92 -21.35 13.03
CA LEU A 353 6.56 -20.67 11.89
C LEU A 353 7.98 -21.20 11.66
N ALA A 354 8.79 -21.33 12.71
CA ALA A 354 10.14 -21.88 12.63
C ALA A 354 10.13 -23.30 12.07
N GLN A 355 9.22 -24.16 12.55
CA GLN A 355 9.08 -25.52 12.05
C GLN A 355 8.69 -25.55 10.57
N GLU A 356 7.65 -24.80 10.17
CA GLU A 356 7.19 -24.73 8.77
C GLU A 356 8.30 -24.24 7.84
N ILE A 357 8.92 -23.11 8.18
CA ILE A 357 9.94 -22.45 7.37
C ILE A 357 11.18 -23.33 7.21
N ARG A 358 11.74 -23.86 8.30
CA ARG A 358 12.94 -24.70 8.25
C ARG A 358 12.68 -26.01 7.52
N THR A 359 11.49 -26.60 7.69
CA THR A 359 11.10 -27.82 6.96
C THR A 359 11.05 -27.57 5.45
N ALA A 360 10.38 -26.49 5.03
CA ALA A 360 10.24 -26.16 3.62
C ALA A 360 11.60 -25.79 2.99
N VAL A 361 12.45 -25.02 3.67
CA VAL A 361 13.80 -24.69 3.18
C VAL A 361 14.69 -25.94 3.07
N LYS A 362 14.66 -26.83 4.07
CA LYS A 362 15.39 -28.11 4.02
C LYS A 362 14.94 -28.99 2.85
N ALA A 363 13.64 -29.06 2.59
CA ALA A 363 13.09 -29.82 1.46
C ALA A 363 13.51 -29.27 0.09
N HIS A 364 13.95 -28.00 0.02
CA HIS A 364 14.45 -27.33 -1.18
C HIS A 364 15.98 -27.13 -1.15
N GLY A 365 16.71 -28.08 -0.55
CA GLY A 365 18.18 -28.09 -0.59
C GLY A 365 18.86 -27.07 0.34
N GLY A 366 18.13 -26.52 1.31
CA GLY A 366 18.66 -25.51 2.23
C GLY A 366 18.63 -24.09 1.67
N GLU A 367 18.03 -23.89 0.49
CA GLU A 367 17.96 -22.58 -0.17
C GLU A 367 16.58 -21.93 0.02
N ILE A 368 16.59 -20.63 0.32
CA ILE A 368 15.37 -19.81 0.24
C ILE A 368 15.03 -19.68 -1.24
N THR A 369 13.86 -20.16 -1.66
CA THR A 369 13.39 -20.01 -3.04
C THR A 369 11.91 -19.63 -3.05
N MET A 370 11.43 -19.07 -4.15
CA MET A 370 9.99 -18.83 -4.33
C MET A 370 9.19 -20.13 -4.18
N ALA A 371 9.70 -21.24 -4.72
CA ALA A 371 9.06 -22.55 -4.59
C ALA A 371 8.96 -22.98 -3.12
N ALA A 372 10.03 -22.82 -2.33
CA ALA A 372 10.01 -23.11 -0.90
C ALA A 372 9.00 -22.24 -0.16
N MET A 373 8.98 -20.93 -0.40
CA MET A 373 8.05 -20.02 0.28
C MET A 373 6.58 -20.25 -0.07
N GLU A 374 6.28 -20.77 -1.26
CA GLU A 374 4.90 -21.13 -1.60
C GLU A 374 4.38 -22.36 -0.83
N GLN A 375 5.27 -23.18 -0.27
CA GLN A 375 4.95 -24.32 0.61
C GLN A 375 4.82 -23.93 2.10
N MET A 376 4.78 -22.63 2.43
CA MET A 376 4.67 -22.12 3.80
C MET A 376 3.33 -21.41 4.01
N PRO A 377 2.18 -22.13 4.07
CA PRO A 377 0.86 -21.53 4.17
C PRO A 377 0.66 -20.70 5.45
N LEU A 378 1.21 -21.12 6.60
CA LEU A 378 1.10 -20.33 7.84
C LEU A 378 1.89 -19.03 7.73
N MET A 379 3.12 -19.06 7.22
CA MET A 379 3.92 -17.86 6.97
C MET A 379 3.20 -16.87 6.05
N LYS A 380 2.64 -17.36 4.92
CA LYS A 380 1.84 -16.53 4.01
C LYS A 380 0.62 -15.91 4.71
N SER A 381 -0.12 -16.72 5.46
CA SER A 381 -1.31 -16.26 6.20
C SER A 381 -0.97 -15.20 7.24
N VAL A 382 0.12 -15.37 8.00
CA VAL A 382 0.59 -14.40 8.99
C VAL A 382 0.93 -13.05 8.34
N VAL A 383 1.61 -13.04 7.20
CA VAL A 383 1.90 -11.79 6.47
C VAL A 383 0.61 -11.06 6.11
N TYR A 384 -0.37 -11.77 5.56
CA TYR A 384 -1.67 -11.18 5.22
C TYR A 384 -2.46 -10.73 6.45
N GLU A 385 -2.38 -11.46 7.56
CA GLU A 385 -3.06 -11.09 8.81
C GLU A 385 -2.51 -9.80 9.40
N VAL A 386 -1.19 -9.58 9.33
CA VAL A 386 -0.60 -8.29 9.73
C VAL A 386 -1.13 -7.15 8.86
N PHE A 387 -1.16 -7.32 7.53
CA PHE A 387 -1.69 -6.30 6.63
C PHE A 387 -3.19 -6.05 6.79
N ARG A 388 -3.96 -7.08 7.19
CA ARG A 388 -5.39 -6.97 7.48
C ARG A 388 -5.65 -6.22 8.78
N ILE A 389 -5.04 -6.66 9.89
CA ILE A 389 -5.31 -6.12 11.23
C ILE A 389 -4.77 -4.68 11.38
N GLU A 390 -3.63 -4.38 10.74
CA GLU A 390 -3.00 -3.06 10.82
C GLU A 390 -2.42 -2.62 9.47
N PRO A 391 -3.28 -2.15 8.55
CA PRO A 391 -2.84 -1.65 7.27
C PRO A 391 -1.86 -0.46 7.42
N PRO A 392 -0.68 -0.49 6.77
CA PRO A 392 0.37 0.52 6.98
C PRO A 392 -0.04 1.95 6.63
N VAL A 393 -0.87 2.10 5.60
CA VAL A 393 -1.44 3.38 5.17
C VAL A 393 -2.95 3.32 5.38
N PRO A 394 -3.49 3.86 6.49
CA PRO A 394 -4.84 3.52 6.92
C PRO A 394 -5.94 4.41 6.34
N VAL A 395 -5.61 5.47 5.58
CA VAL A 395 -6.60 6.41 5.04
C VAL A 395 -6.48 6.52 3.53
N GLN A 396 -7.60 6.39 2.83
CA GLN A 396 -7.68 6.46 1.36
C GLN A 396 -8.73 7.50 0.96
N TYR A 397 -8.44 8.27 -0.08
CA TYR A 397 -9.33 9.31 -0.55
C TYR A 397 -9.71 9.10 -2.02
N GLY A 398 -10.87 9.61 -2.41
CA GLY A 398 -11.33 9.64 -3.79
C GLY A 398 -12.39 10.72 -3.96
N ARG A 399 -12.37 11.46 -5.06
CA ARG A 399 -13.39 12.47 -5.34
C ARG A 399 -14.43 11.90 -6.29
N ALA A 400 -15.71 11.99 -5.96
CA ALA A 400 -16.77 11.50 -6.83
C ALA A 400 -16.71 12.19 -8.21
N LYS A 401 -16.63 11.41 -9.30
CA LYS A 401 -16.63 11.92 -10.70
C LYS A 401 -18.02 12.25 -11.22
N GLN A 402 -19.05 11.74 -10.54
CA GLN A 402 -20.46 11.88 -10.89
C GLN A 402 -21.28 11.56 -9.63
N ASP A 403 -22.58 11.88 -9.66
CA ASP A 403 -23.52 11.40 -8.65
C ASP A 403 -23.48 9.86 -8.59
N LEU A 404 -23.31 9.32 -7.39
CA LEU A 404 -23.14 7.89 -7.16
C LEU A 404 -23.90 7.41 -5.93
N VAL A 405 -24.51 6.23 -6.04
CA VAL A 405 -25.12 5.54 -4.92
C VAL A 405 -24.14 4.49 -4.41
N ILE A 406 -23.75 4.60 -3.15
CA ILE A 406 -22.93 3.60 -2.45
C ILE A 406 -23.79 2.80 -1.50
N GLU A 407 -23.44 1.52 -1.33
CA GLU A 407 -24.09 0.66 -0.36
C GLU A 407 -23.14 0.38 0.80
N SER A 408 -23.65 0.61 2.01
CA SER A 408 -23.15 -0.05 3.23
C SER A 408 -23.84 -1.41 3.38
N HIS A 409 -23.68 -2.05 4.53
CA HIS A 409 -24.34 -3.32 4.83
C HIS A 409 -25.86 -3.21 4.96
N ASP A 410 -26.38 -2.10 5.48
CA ASP A 410 -27.79 -1.94 5.87
C ASP A 410 -28.53 -0.84 5.10
N ALA A 411 -27.81 0.06 4.43
CA ALA A 411 -28.40 1.16 3.67
C ALA A 411 -27.62 1.55 2.42
N ALA A 412 -28.32 2.22 1.51
CA ALA A 412 -27.73 2.91 0.36
C ALA A 412 -27.69 4.42 0.61
N PHE A 413 -26.67 5.09 0.08
CA PHE A 413 -26.45 6.53 0.26
C PHE A 413 -26.07 7.18 -1.06
N GLU A 414 -26.63 8.36 -1.31
CA GLU A 414 -26.29 9.18 -2.47
C GLU A 414 -25.15 10.15 -2.11
N ILE A 415 -24.07 10.07 -2.88
CA ILE A 415 -22.93 11.00 -2.87
C ILE A 415 -22.97 11.80 -4.16
N LYS A 416 -22.84 13.12 -4.06
CA LYS A 416 -22.86 14.02 -5.20
C LYS A 416 -21.50 14.13 -5.89
N GLU A 417 -21.53 14.45 -7.18
CA GLU A 417 -20.32 14.80 -7.94
C GLU A 417 -19.47 15.84 -7.19
N GLY A 418 -18.15 15.64 -7.21
CA GLY A 418 -17.19 16.55 -6.58
C GLY A 418 -16.98 16.34 -5.08
N GLU A 419 -17.86 15.60 -4.39
CA GLU A 419 -17.69 15.31 -2.97
C GLU A 419 -16.44 14.45 -2.72
N MET A 420 -15.69 14.81 -1.67
CA MET A 420 -14.53 14.04 -1.24
C MET A 420 -14.98 12.86 -0.39
N ILE A 421 -14.56 11.66 -0.77
CA ILE A 421 -14.79 10.42 -0.05
C ILE A 421 -13.51 10.04 0.69
N CYS A 422 -13.64 9.69 1.97
CA CYS A 422 -12.53 9.28 2.83
C CYS A 422 -12.83 7.91 3.44
N GLY A 423 -12.02 6.90 3.11
CA GLY A 423 -12.08 5.58 3.74
C GLY A 423 -11.07 5.47 4.86
N TYR A 424 -11.48 4.92 6.01
CA TYR A 424 -10.54 4.48 7.05
C TYR A 424 -10.41 2.96 7.05
N GLN A 425 -9.32 2.50 6.45
CA GLN A 425 -9.10 1.10 6.11
C GLN A 425 -9.14 0.13 7.29
N PRO A 426 -8.60 0.45 8.49
CA PRO A 426 -8.67 -0.45 9.63
C PRO A 426 -10.08 -0.84 10.03
N PHE A 427 -11.11 -0.04 9.74
CA PHE A 427 -12.50 -0.42 10.00
C PHE A 427 -13.04 -1.35 8.91
N ALA A 428 -12.69 -1.09 7.65
CA ALA A 428 -13.06 -1.94 6.52
C ALA A 428 -12.41 -3.34 6.58
N THR A 429 -11.14 -3.43 7.01
CA THR A 429 -10.40 -4.70 7.10
C THR A 429 -10.59 -5.43 8.44
N ARG A 430 -11.24 -4.78 9.42
CA ARG A 430 -11.70 -5.38 10.69
C ARG A 430 -13.23 -5.36 10.79
N ASP A 431 -13.91 -5.44 9.66
CA ASP A 431 -15.37 -5.46 9.60
C ASP A 431 -15.91 -6.81 10.09
N PRO A 432 -16.67 -6.85 11.20
CA PRO A 432 -17.19 -8.09 11.77
C PRO A 432 -18.28 -8.75 10.92
N LYS A 433 -18.80 -8.08 9.89
CA LYS A 433 -19.71 -8.70 8.90
C LYS A 433 -18.95 -9.44 7.78
N ILE A 434 -17.63 -9.31 7.74
CA ILE A 434 -16.74 -9.95 6.75
C ILE A 434 -15.78 -10.93 7.42
N PHE A 435 -15.21 -10.54 8.58
CA PHE A 435 -14.23 -11.34 9.29
C PHE A 435 -14.75 -11.76 10.67
N ASP A 436 -14.78 -13.07 10.93
CA ASP A 436 -14.96 -13.56 12.30
C ASP A 436 -13.78 -13.14 13.17
N ARG A 437 -14.02 -12.85 14.46
CA ARG A 437 -12.97 -12.36 15.39
C ARG A 437 -12.19 -11.20 14.75
N ALA A 438 -12.90 -10.23 14.17
CA ALA A 438 -12.33 -9.21 13.29
C ALA A 438 -11.23 -8.35 13.93
N ASN A 439 -11.31 -8.14 15.24
CA ASN A 439 -10.36 -7.34 16.02
C ASN A 439 -9.21 -8.18 16.61
N GLU A 440 -9.20 -9.49 16.40
CA GLU A 440 -8.13 -10.37 16.86
C GLU A 440 -7.13 -10.66 15.74
N PHE A 441 -5.88 -10.83 16.12
CA PHE A 441 -4.83 -11.35 15.24
C PHE A 441 -4.94 -12.88 15.19
N VAL A 442 -5.36 -13.41 14.05
CA VAL A 442 -5.60 -14.84 13.82
C VAL A 442 -4.59 -15.34 12.78
N PRO A 443 -3.47 -15.97 13.20
CA PRO A 443 -2.34 -16.30 12.32
C PRO A 443 -2.69 -17.16 11.11
N ASP A 444 -3.65 -18.07 11.26
CA ASP A 444 -4.07 -19.08 10.28
C ASP A 444 -5.32 -18.65 9.47
N ARG A 445 -5.77 -17.40 9.60
CA ARG A 445 -7.00 -16.88 8.97
C ARG A 445 -7.10 -17.14 7.47
N PHE A 446 -5.98 -17.12 6.77
CA PHE A 446 -5.93 -17.21 5.31
C PHE A 446 -5.41 -18.57 4.80
N ILE A 447 -5.47 -19.62 5.63
CA ILE A 447 -5.13 -20.98 5.20
C ILE A 447 -6.38 -21.68 4.63
N GLY A 448 -6.22 -22.41 3.52
CA GLY A 448 -7.28 -23.21 2.92
C GLY A 448 -8.44 -22.34 2.41
N ASP A 449 -9.67 -22.63 2.83
CA ASP A 449 -10.85 -21.84 2.45
C ASP A 449 -10.76 -20.36 2.85
N GLY A 450 -9.94 -20.03 3.86
CA GLY A 450 -9.66 -18.67 4.29
C GLY A 450 -9.03 -17.79 3.21
N GLU A 451 -8.39 -18.37 2.18
CA GLU A 451 -7.83 -17.61 1.06
C GLU A 451 -8.88 -16.77 0.32
N LYS A 452 -10.15 -17.20 0.32
CA LYS A 452 -11.28 -16.44 -0.27
C LYS A 452 -11.44 -15.06 0.39
N LEU A 453 -10.98 -14.88 1.62
CA LEU A 453 -11.03 -13.61 2.35
C LEU A 453 -9.95 -12.62 1.89
N LEU A 454 -8.95 -13.03 1.11
CA LEU A 454 -7.92 -12.13 0.58
C LEU A 454 -8.50 -10.99 -0.27
N GLN A 455 -9.68 -11.18 -0.87
CA GLN A 455 -10.38 -10.10 -1.58
C GLN A 455 -10.76 -8.91 -0.66
N HIS A 456 -10.77 -9.11 0.66
CA HIS A 456 -11.05 -8.09 1.67
C HIS A 456 -9.78 -7.60 2.40
N VAL A 457 -8.59 -8.04 1.96
CA VAL A 457 -7.32 -7.47 2.40
C VAL A 457 -6.95 -6.34 1.44
N LEU A 458 -6.91 -5.11 1.96
CA LEU A 458 -6.99 -3.89 1.13
C LEU A 458 -5.74 -2.98 1.21
N TRP A 459 -4.68 -3.43 1.88
CA TRP A 459 -3.47 -2.63 2.20
C TRP A 459 -2.86 -1.92 0.98
N SER A 460 -3.01 -2.49 -0.22
CA SER A 460 -2.42 -2.01 -1.47
C SER A 460 -3.28 -0.96 -2.21
N ASN A 461 -4.33 -0.42 -1.57
CA ASN A 461 -5.36 0.42 -2.23
C ASN A 461 -6.09 -0.35 -3.35
N GLY A 462 -6.40 -1.61 -3.07
CA GLY A 462 -7.17 -2.55 -3.90
C GLY A 462 -7.19 -3.93 -3.23
N PRO A 463 -8.11 -4.83 -3.62
CA PRO A 463 -8.12 -6.22 -3.14
C PRO A 463 -6.78 -6.93 -3.40
N GLU A 464 -6.31 -7.71 -2.43
CA GLU A 464 -5.08 -8.50 -2.58
C GLU A 464 -5.14 -9.51 -3.74
N THR A 465 -6.35 -9.94 -4.10
CA THR A 465 -6.61 -10.83 -5.24
C THR A 465 -6.51 -10.15 -6.61
N GLN A 466 -6.32 -8.83 -6.66
CA GLN A 466 -6.14 -8.07 -7.90
C GLN A 466 -4.66 -7.73 -8.14
N THR A 467 -4.34 -7.47 -9.41
CA THR A 467 -3.00 -7.07 -9.84
C THR A 467 -2.99 -5.59 -10.22
N PRO A 468 -2.02 -4.79 -9.72
CA PRO A 468 -1.88 -3.40 -10.11
C PRO A 468 -1.72 -3.27 -11.62
N SER A 469 -2.49 -2.38 -12.23
CA SER A 469 -2.48 -2.11 -13.67
C SER A 469 -2.15 -0.66 -13.96
N LEU A 470 -1.87 -0.35 -15.23
CA LEU A 470 -1.61 1.02 -15.68
C LEU A 470 -2.83 1.96 -15.54
N LYS A 471 -4.03 1.39 -15.35
CA LYS A 471 -5.32 2.09 -15.35
C LYS A 471 -5.93 2.30 -13.96
N ASP A 472 -5.29 1.77 -12.92
CA ASP A 472 -5.75 1.92 -11.54
C ASP A 472 -4.74 2.65 -10.65
N LYS A 473 -5.11 2.84 -9.39
CA LYS A 473 -4.25 3.41 -8.34
C LYS A 473 -3.84 2.39 -7.28
N GLN A 474 -3.87 1.09 -7.60
CA GLN A 474 -3.32 0.07 -6.71
C GLN A 474 -1.79 0.21 -6.66
N CYS A 475 -1.22 -0.10 -5.50
CA CYS A 475 0.20 0.02 -5.20
C CYS A 475 1.06 -0.70 -6.24
N VAL A 476 1.97 0.02 -6.89
CA VAL A 476 2.90 -0.54 -7.88
C VAL A 476 3.74 -1.67 -7.29
N GLY A 477 4.15 -1.52 -6.03
CA GLY A 477 4.97 -2.48 -5.32
C GLY A 477 4.19 -3.57 -4.60
N LYS A 478 2.92 -3.86 -4.95
CA LYS A 478 2.08 -4.85 -4.26
C LYS A 478 2.83 -6.17 -3.99
N ASP A 479 3.26 -6.83 -5.07
CA ASP A 479 3.88 -8.15 -4.96
C ASP A 479 5.29 -8.07 -4.38
N PHE A 480 6.01 -6.96 -4.62
CA PHE A 480 7.31 -6.70 -4.01
C PHE A 480 7.21 -6.61 -2.48
N VAL A 481 6.25 -5.86 -1.96
CA VAL A 481 6.04 -5.69 -0.51
C VAL A 481 5.64 -7.01 0.13
N VAL A 482 4.71 -7.77 -0.46
CA VAL A 482 4.33 -9.10 0.04
C VAL A 482 5.56 -10.02 0.04
N PHE A 483 6.35 -10.01 -1.03
CA PHE A 483 7.56 -10.82 -1.14
C PHE A 483 8.59 -10.51 -0.04
N ILE A 484 8.98 -9.24 0.15
CA ILE A 484 9.97 -8.88 1.17
C ILE A 484 9.46 -9.05 2.60
N SER A 485 8.13 -9.00 2.80
CA SER A 485 7.50 -9.31 4.09
C SER A 485 7.62 -10.79 4.43
N ARG A 486 7.42 -11.67 3.42
CA ARG A 486 7.66 -13.11 3.57
C ARG A 486 9.14 -13.40 3.84
N LEU A 487 10.04 -12.74 3.12
CA LEU A 487 11.49 -12.87 3.35
C LEU A 487 11.87 -12.46 4.78
N LEU A 488 11.31 -11.39 5.34
CA LEU A 488 11.58 -11.00 6.72
C LEU A 488 11.27 -12.14 7.70
N LEU A 489 10.10 -12.78 7.57
CA LEU A 489 9.72 -13.90 8.44
C LEU A 489 10.63 -15.11 8.23
N VAL A 490 10.96 -15.43 6.97
CA VAL A 490 11.86 -16.54 6.64
C VAL A 490 13.23 -16.34 7.28
N GLU A 491 13.88 -15.19 7.07
CA GLU A 491 15.19 -14.88 7.65
C GLU A 491 15.15 -14.89 9.18
N LEU A 492 14.09 -14.33 9.77
CA LEU A 492 13.92 -14.29 11.23
C LEU A 492 13.82 -15.70 11.83
N PHE A 493 12.96 -16.57 11.29
CA PHE A 493 12.69 -17.88 11.88
C PHE A 493 13.64 -18.99 11.41
N LEU A 494 14.44 -18.76 10.35
CA LEU A 494 15.64 -19.55 10.09
C LEU A 494 16.70 -19.32 11.19
N ARG A 495 16.79 -18.09 11.71
CA ARG A 495 17.81 -17.71 12.69
C ARG A 495 17.39 -17.91 14.16
N TYR A 496 16.10 -17.72 14.47
CA TYR A 496 15.59 -17.73 15.84
C TYR A 496 14.41 -18.69 16.02
N ASP A 497 14.33 -19.34 17.18
CA ASP A 497 13.17 -20.15 17.59
C ASP A 497 12.03 -19.27 18.10
N THR A 498 12.38 -18.21 18.83
CA THR A 498 11.44 -17.24 19.39
C THR A 498 12.20 -15.95 19.71
N PHE A 499 11.45 -14.88 19.84
CA PHE A 499 11.95 -13.58 20.25
C PHE A 499 10.87 -12.87 21.08
N ASP A 500 11.30 -11.88 21.86
CA ASP A 500 10.39 -11.00 22.61
C ASP A 500 10.65 -9.54 22.21
N VAL A 501 9.57 -8.75 22.16
CA VAL A 501 9.65 -7.31 21.89
C VAL A 501 8.75 -6.52 22.82
N GLU A 502 9.16 -5.30 23.11
CA GLU A 502 8.29 -4.23 23.58
C GLU A 502 7.95 -3.29 22.42
N ALA A 503 6.69 -2.89 22.33
CA ALA A 503 6.22 -1.99 21.29
C ALA A 503 5.49 -0.77 21.89
N ALA A 504 5.85 0.42 21.40
CA ALA A 504 5.23 1.69 21.76
C ALA A 504 4.70 2.43 20.51
N VAL A 505 3.85 3.43 20.73
CA VAL A 505 3.33 4.29 19.66
C VAL A 505 4.46 5.14 19.08
N SER A 506 4.48 5.25 17.74
CA SER A 506 5.38 6.12 16.98
C SER A 506 4.55 7.00 16.04
N PRO A 507 4.99 8.22 15.67
CA PRO A 507 4.33 9.04 14.65
C PRO A 507 4.08 8.30 13.33
N LEU A 508 4.96 7.36 13.00
CA LEU A 508 4.85 6.44 11.87
C LEU A 508 5.09 5.01 12.36
N GLY A 509 4.06 4.16 12.30
CA GLY A 509 4.13 2.75 12.71
C GLY A 509 4.29 2.55 14.22
N ALA A 510 5.19 1.64 14.60
CA ALA A 510 5.49 1.30 15.99
C ALA A 510 6.97 1.51 16.30
N ALA A 511 7.26 1.96 17.53
CA ALA A 511 8.61 1.89 18.08
C ALA A 511 8.80 0.49 18.69
N VAL A 512 9.78 -0.28 18.23
CA VAL A 512 10.01 -1.68 18.63
C VAL A 512 11.38 -1.80 19.29
N THR A 513 11.40 -2.39 20.48
CA THR A 513 12.63 -2.78 21.19
C THR A 513 12.62 -4.28 21.38
N VAL A 514 13.62 -4.96 20.84
CA VAL A 514 13.85 -6.38 21.04
C VAL A 514 14.43 -6.59 22.44
N THR A 515 13.83 -7.50 23.20
CA THR A 515 14.23 -7.83 24.58
C THR A 515 14.77 -9.25 24.72
N SER A 516 14.56 -10.10 23.71
CA SER A 516 15.08 -11.47 23.66
C SER A 516 15.19 -11.96 22.22
N LEU A 517 16.26 -12.70 21.91
CA LEU A 517 16.48 -13.41 20.65
C LEU A 517 17.01 -14.81 20.95
N LYS A 518 16.14 -15.83 20.94
CA LYS A 518 16.57 -17.21 21.14
C LYS A 518 17.00 -17.81 19.81
N LYS A 519 18.31 -18.00 19.63
CA LYS A 519 18.88 -18.65 18.44
C LYS A 519 18.28 -20.03 18.21
N ALA A 520 18.20 -20.43 16.95
CA ALA A 520 17.70 -21.73 16.54
C ALA A 520 18.44 -22.89 17.26
N SER A 521 17.71 -23.75 17.95
CA SER A 521 18.23 -25.07 18.34
C SER A 521 18.02 -26.05 17.19
N PHE A 522 19.12 -26.66 16.72
CA PHE A 522 19.17 -27.58 15.58
C PHE A 522 18.34 -28.85 15.77
#